data_AF-A0A1V5ZV57-F1
#
_entry.id   AF-A0A1V5ZV57-F1
#
_cell.length_a   1.000
_cell.length_b   1.000
_cell.length_c   1.000
_cell.angle_alpha   90.00
_cell.angle_beta   90.00
_cell.angle_gamma   90.00
#
_symmetry.space_group_name_H-M   'P 1'
#
loop_
_entity.id
_entity.type
_entity.pdbx_description
1 polymer ?
#
loop_
_entity_poly.entity_id
_entity_poly.type
_entity_poly.pdbx_seq_one_letter_code
_entity_poly.pdbx_strand_id
1 'polypeptide(L)'
;MVKYWLHTGFLTVNGDKMAKSKSNFIFIKDSLKKHSYRSLRFFILKSHYRLPVDYREEAIFQAENGIKRIDEFLEKIKNLSLIKDRKKSLKITKDFEKEFKTALNDDFNTPRAISVIFKLIKKGNSLIDKNKLTGTEAKEILNFFKKVDEVFNFFFEEKQEIPQEILTLAKQREEARRKLQWEKSDKIREKINKLGYNIEDTKDGFHLRRV
;
A
#
# COMPACT_ATOMS: atom_id res chain seq x y z
N MET A 1 32.44 -23.25 -1.00
CA MET A 1 31.35 -23.92 -1.75
C MET A 1 30.06 -23.13 -1.53
N VAL A 2 29.27 -22.93 -2.59
CA VAL A 2 27.94 -22.32 -2.49
C VAL A 2 26.93 -23.40 -2.10
N LYS A 3 26.09 -23.15 -1.08
CA LYS A 3 25.09 -24.12 -0.57
C LYS A 3 23.73 -24.03 -1.29
N TYR A 4 23.36 -22.84 -1.78
CA TYR A 4 22.07 -22.61 -2.42
C TYR A 4 22.21 -21.64 -3.61
N TRP A 5 21.52 -21.96 -4.70
CA TRP A 5 21.35 -21.11 -5.87
C TRP A 5 19.86 -20.89 -6.06
N LEU A 6 19.42 -19.63 -6.11
CA LEU A 6 18.03 -19.26 -6.32
C LEU A 6 17.90 -18.57 -7.67
N HIS A 7 17.00 -19.09 -8.51
CA HIS A 7 16.70 -18.53 -9.82
C HIS A 7 15.26 -18.04 -9.85
N THR A 8 15.05 -16.83 -10.39
CA THR A 8 13.72 -16.25 -10.56
C THR A 8 13.14 -16.62 -11.92
N GLY A 9 11.82 -16.73 -11.98
CA GLY A 9 11.09 -16.88 -13.23
C GLY A 9 11.25 -15.64 -14.13
N PHE A 10 11.00 -15.82 -15.43
CA PHE A 10 11.08 -14.72 -16.38
C PHE A 10 9.87 -13.79 -16.27
N LEU A 11 10.11 -12.50 -16.50
CA LEU A 11 9.06 -11.53 -16.76
C LEU A 11 8.76 -11.51 -18.27
N THR A 12 7.50 -11.73 -18.63
CA THR A 12 6.99 -11.56 -20.00
C THR A 12 6.10 -10.32 -20.07
N VAL A 13 5.85 -9.81 -21.27
CA VAL A 13 4.94 -8.71 -21.55
C VAL A 13 3.99 -9.17 -22.64
N ASN A 14 2.69 -9.23 -22.33
CA ASN A 14 1.65 -9.72 -23.23
C ASN A 14 1.97 -11.12 -23.82
N GLY A 15 2.56 -12.00 -23.01
CA GLY A 15 2.95 -13.36 -23.42
C GLY A 15 4.30 -13.46 -24.12
N ASP A 16 4.92 -12.34 -24.50
CA ASP A 16 6.24 -12.30 -25.12
C ASP A 16 7.35 -12.13 -24.09
N LYS A 17 8.47 -12.84 -24.27
CA LYS A 17 9.67 -12.61 -23.44
C LYS A 17 10.07 -11.13 -23.51
N MET A 18 10.26 -10.51 -22.36
CA MET A 18 10.74 -9.13 -22.29
C MET A 18 12.19 -9.07 -22.79
N ALA A 19 12.44 -8.35 -23.88
CA ALA A 19 13.77 -8.22 -24.48
C ALA A 19 13.97 -6.86 -25.11
N LYS A 20 15.17 -6.27 -24.94
CA LYS A 20 15.53 -5.00 -25.60
C LYS A 20 15.38 -5.08 -27.12
N SER A 21 15.69 -6.22 -27.72
CA SER A 21 15.54 -6.48 -29.15
C SER A 21 14.10 -6.53 -29.64
N LYS A 22 13.12 -6.77 -28.75
CA LYS A 22 11.69 -6.77 -29.07
C LYS A 22 11.02 -5.43 -28.78
N SER A 23 11.76 -4.42 -28.29
CA SER A 23 11.23 -3.11 -27.90
C SER A 23 10.01 -3.16 -26.96
N ASN A 24 9.81 -4.27 -26.24
CA ASN A 24 8.66 -4.52 -25.37
C ASN A 24 8.98 -4.38 -23.89
N PHE A 25 10.16 -3.84 -23.55
CA PHE A 25 10.58 -3.67 -22.17
C PHE A 25 9.94 -2.44 -21.54
N ILE A 26 9.51 -2.58 -20.29
CA ILE A 26 8.82 -1.52 -19.56
C ILE A 26 9.75 -1.04 -18.46
N PHE A 27 10.08 0.24 -18.46
CA PHE A 27 10.82 0.82 -17.35
C PHE A 27 9.92 1.02 -16.14
N ILE A 28 10.43 0.72 -14.95
CA ILE A 28 9.74 0.96 -13.69
C ILE A 28 9.30 2.42 -13.57
N LYS A 29 10.16 3.39 -13.94
CA LYS A 29 9.82 4.82 -13.94
C LYS A 29 8.61 5.18 -14.80
N ASP A 30 8.39 4.46 -15.90
CA ASP A 30 7.28 4.74 -16.82
C ASP A 30 6.01 4.04 -16.35
N SER A 31 6.14 2.84 -15.78
CA SER A 31 5.03 2.16 -15.12
C SER A 31 4.52 2.93 -13.89
N LEU A 32 5.44 3.51 -13.09
CA LEU A 32 5.11 4.33 -11.92
C LEU A 32 4.38 5.65 -12.24
N LYS A 33 4.41 6.12 -13.49
CA LYS A 33 3.59 7.27 -13.92
C LYS A 33 2.11 6.91 -14.04
N LYS A 34 1.80 5.63 -14.24
CA LYS A 34 0.43 5.12 -14.46
C LYS A 34 -0.12 4.36 -13.25
N HIS A 35 0.75 3.67 -12.53
CA HIS A 35 0.38 2.75 -11.45
C HIS A 35 1.15 3.07 -10.18
N SER A 36 0.54 2.79 -9.03
CA SER A 36 1.22 2.93 -7.75
C SER A 36 2.31 1.86 -7.58
N TYR A 37 3.37 2.18 -6.82
CA TYR A 37 4.39 1.19 -6.46
C TYR A 37 3.79 -0.02 -5.71
N ARG A 38 2.73 0.22 -4.91
CA ARG A 38 2.00 -0.81 -4.16
C ARG A 38 1.36 -1.81 -5.10
N SER A 39 0.71 -1.34 -6.16
CA SER A 39 0.08 -2.16 -7.19
C SER A 39 1.10 -3.01 -7.93
N LEU A 40 2.24 -2.44 -8.33
CA LEU A 40 3.30 -3.17 -9.02
C LEU A 40 3.94 -4.24 -8.12
N ARG A 41 4.21 -3.90 -6.86
CA ARG A 41 4.79 -4.83 -5.89
C ARG A 41 3.82 -5.96 -5.57
N PHE A 42 2.55 -5.65 -5.34
CA PHE A 42 1.51 -6.64 -5.11
C PHE A 42 1.30 -7.55 -6.33
N PHE A 43 1.31 -6.99 -7.54
CA PHE A 43 1.26 -7.77 -8.79
C PHE A 43 2.36 -8.84 -8.85
N ILE A 44 3.61 -8.47 -8.59
CA ILE A 44 4.74 -9.41 -8.61
C ILE A 44 4.56 -10.49 -7.53
N LEU A 45 4.21 -10.10 -6.31
CA LEU A 45 4.09 -11.02 -5.17
C LEU A 45 2.91 -12.00 -5.29
N LYS A 46 1.95 -11.74 -6.19
CA LYS A 46 0.86 -12.68 -6.53
C LYS A 46 1.33 -13.91 -7.30
N SER A 47 2.55 -13.93 -7.82
CA SER A 47 3.17 -15.11 -8.41
C SER A 47 4.34 -15.62 -7.57
N HIS A 48 4.58 -16.93 -7.61
CA HIS A 48 5.74 -17.51 -6.97
C HIS A 48 7.02 -17.04 -7.67
N TYR A 49 8.09 -16.71 -6.95
CA TYR A 49 9.29 -16.10 -7.53
C TYR A 49 9.95 -16.95 -8.63
N ARG A 50 9.74 -18.27 -8.61
CA ARG A 50 10.25 -19.26 -9.58
C ARG A 50 9.39 -19.40 -10.83
N LEU A 51 8.16 -18.90 -10.81
CA LEU A 51 7.24 -18.99 -11.95
C LEU A 51 7.36 -17.75 -12.83
N PRO A 52 7.14 -17.90 -14.15
CA PRO A 52 7.07 -16.74 -15.02
C PRO A 52 5.91 -15.83 -14.60
N VAL A 53 6.12 -14.52 -14.76
CA VAL A 53 5.12 -13.49 -14.50
C VAL A 53 4.86 -12.77 -15.81
N ASP A 54 3.59 -12.61 -16.18
CA ASP A 54 3.22 -11.90 -17.39
C ASP A 54 2.65 -10.52 -17.06
N TYR A 55 3.39 -9.47 -17.44
CA TYR A 55 2.93 -8.10 -17.34
C TYR A 55 1.89 -7.85 -18.42
N ARG A 56 0.66 -7.56 -17.98
CA ARG A 56 -0.45 -7.07 -18.78
C ARG A 56 -1.15 -5.96 -18.01
N GLU A 57 -1.69 -4.98 -18.73
CA GLU A 57 -2.43 -3.88 -18.11
C GLU A 57 -3.60 -4.40 -17.25
N GLU A 58 -4.29 -5.46 -17.71
CA GLU A 58 -5.36 -6.10 -16.94
C GLU A 58 -4.85 -6.70 -15.63
N ALA A 59 -3.65 -7.28 -15.64
CA ALA A 59 -3.06 -7.88 -14.44
C ALA A 59 -2.71 -6.82 -13.38
N ILE A 60 -2.24 -5.65 -13.82
CA ILE A 60 -1.99 -4.51 -12.94
C ILE A 60 -3.30 -3.93 -12.40
N PHE A 61 -4.34 -3.78 -13.24
CA PHE A 61 -5.66 -3.35 -12.78
C PHE A 61 -6.26 -4.31 -11.74
N GLN A 62 -6.07 -5.62 -11.89
CA GLN A 62 -6.46 -6.59 -10.87
C GLN A 62 -5.65 -6.45 -9.57
N ALA A 63 -4.39 -6.04 -9.66
CA ALA A 63 -3.58 -5.75 -8.48
C ALA A 63 -4.06 -4.47 -7.78
N GLU A 64 -4.37 -3.41 -8.52
CA GLU A 64 -4.97 -2.17 -7.99
C GLU A 64 -6.28 -2.43 -7.24
N ASN A 65 -7.17 -3.24 -7.81
CA ASN A 65 -8.40 -3.65 -7.14
C ASN A 65 -8.14 -4.44 -5.85
N GLY A 66 -7.08 -5.25 -5.82
CA GLY A 66 -6.66 -5.95 -4.60
C GLY A 66 -6.14 -5.01 -3.53
N ILE A 67 -5.33 -4.02 -3.90
CA ILE A 67 -4.87 -2.95 -3.00
C ILE A 67 -6.06 -2.17 -2.45
N LYS A 68 -7.01 -1.78 -3.29
CA LYS A 68 -8.22 -1.06 -2.86
C LYS A 68 -9.00 -1.84 -1.78
N ARG A 69 -9.19 -3.15 -1.96
CA ARG A 69 -9.86 -4.01 -0.97
C ARG A 69 -9.11 -4.09 0.36
N ILE A 70 -7.78 -4.07 0.30
CA ILE A 70 -6.92 -4.03 1.49
C ILE A 70 -7.10 -2.69 2.21
N ASP A 71 -7.07 -1.57 1.49
CA ASP A 71 -7.20 -0.22 2.04
C ASP A 71 -8.57 -0.02 2.71
N GLU A 72 -9.65 -0.40 2.01
CA GLU A 72 -11.01 -0.34 2.55
C GLU A 72 -11.15 -1.13 3.87
N PHE A 73 -10.51 -2.29 3.95
CA PHE A 73 -10.51 -3.09 5.18
C PHE A 73 -9.67 -2.45 6.29
N LEU A 74 -8.46 -1.99 5.97
CA LEU A 74 -7.56 -1.37 6.95
C LEU A 74 -8.15 -0.09 7.53
N GLU A 75 -8.86 0.71 6.74
CA GLU A 75 -9.54 1.90 7.24
C GLU A 75 -10.68 1.55 8.21
N LYS A 76 -11.51 0.54 7.92
CA LYS A 76 -12.52 0.04 8.87
C LYS A 76 -11.88 -0.43 10.17
N ILE A 77 -10.82 -1.23 10.08
CA ILE A 77 -10.10 -1.77 11.24
C ILE A 77 -9.46 -0.64 12.07
N LYS A 78 -8.85 0.34 11.42
CA LYS A 78 -8.25 1.50 12.08
C LYS A 78 -9.29 2.30 12.86
N ASN A 79 -10.46 2.57 12.27
CA ASN A 79 -11.55 3.27 12.97
C ASN A 79 -12.05 2.48 14.18
N LEU A 80 -12.28 1.18 14.04
CA LEU A 80 -12.68 0.31 15.15
C LEU A 80 -11.61 0.22 16.24
N SER A 81 -10.33 0.25 15.87
CA SER A 81 -9.21 0.18 16.81
C SER A 81 -9.12 1.39 17.76
N LEU A 82 -9.79 2.51 17.44
CA LEU A 82 -9.85 3.68 18.32
C LEU A 82 -10.86 3.50 19.46
N ILE A 83 -11.80 2.56 19.34
CA ILE A 83 -12.80 2.26 20.36
C ILE A 83 -12.12 1.54 21.53
N LYS A 84 -12.28 2.07 22.75
CA LYS A 84 -11.79 1.43 23.97
C LYS A 84 -12.85 0.46 24.50
N ASP A 85 -12.57 -0.83 24.43
CA ASP A 85 -13.35 -1.86 25.10
C ASP A 85 -12.55 -2.57 26.20
N ARG A 86 -13.25 -3.02 27.25
CA ARG A 86 -12.66 -3.75 28.38
C ARG A 86 -12.69 -5.28 28.19
N LYS A 87 -12.94 -5.78 26.97
CA LYS A 87 -13.06 -7.22 26.69
C LYS A 87 -11.69 -7.85 26.44
N LYS A 88 -11.48 -9.08 26.94
CA LYS A 88 -10.31 -9.88 26.59
C LYS A 88 -10.34 -10.24 25.10
N SER A 89 -9.23 -10.03 24.39
CA SER A 89 -9.09 -10.49 22.99
C SER A 89 -9.06 -12.01 22.92
N LEU A 90 -9.78 -12.56 21.94
CA LEU A 90 -9.77 -14.00 21.61
C LEU A 90 -8.55 -14.42 20.76
N LYS A 91 -7.55 -13.55 20.56
CA LYS A 91 -6.38 -13.81 19.70
C LYS A 91 -6.76 -14.27 18.29
N ILE A 92 -7.63 -13.51 17.63
CA ILE A 92 -8.21 -13.86 16.33
C ILE A 92 -7.18 -14.05 15.21
N THR A 93 -5.98 -13.45 15.32
CA THR A 93 -4.94 -13.52 14.27
C THR A 93 -3.96 -14.67 14.44
N LYS A 94 -3.98 -15.40 15.57
CA LYS A 94 -2.96 -16.42 15.90
C LYS A 94 -2.79 -17.49 14.80
N ASP A 95 -3.90 -18.01 14.30
CA ASP A 95 -3.86 -19.04 13.24
C ASP A 95 -3.39 -18.45 11.90
N PHE A 96 -3.75 -17.20 11.61
CA PHE A 96 -3.30 -16.49 10.41
C PHE A 96 -1.80 -16.19 10.47
N GLU A 97 -1.26 -15.81 11.63
CA GLU A 97 0.19 -15.66 11.84
C GLU A 97 0.93 -16.97 11.55
N LYS A 98 0.40 -18.11 12.02
CA LYS A 98 0.97 -19.43 11.76
C LYS A 98 0.89 -19.79 10.28
N GLU A 99 -0.28 -19.66 9.66
CA GLU A 99 -0.51 -19.96 8.24
C GLU A 99 0.40 -19.10 7.34
N PHE A 100 0.54 -17.81 7.64
CA PHE A 100 1.41 -16.88 6.90
C PHE A 100 2.89 -17.31 6.98
N LYS A 101 3.39 -17.62 8.18
CA LYS A 101 4.77 -18.09 8.36
C LYS A 101 5.02 -19.42 7.66
N THR A 102 4.08 -20.36 7.76
CA THR A 102 4.17 -21.65 7.06
C THR A 102 4.23 -21.45 5.55
N ALA A 103 3.46 -20.51 5.00
CA ALA A 103 3.51 -20.19 3.57
C ALA A 103 4.88 -19.64 3.15
N LEU A 104 5.49 -18.73 3.92
CA LEU A 104 6.80 -18.18 3.57
C LEU A 104 7.95 -19.17 3.78
N ASN A 105 7.85 -20.07 4.76
CA ASN A 105 8.84 -21.13 4.98
C ASN A 105 8.80 -22.22 3.89
N ASP A 106 7.72 -22.26 3.11
CA ASP A 106 7.56 -23.11 1.93
C ASP A 106 8.10 -22.36 0.70
N ASP A 107 9.42 -22.30 0.56
CA ASP A 107 10.12 -21.66 -0.59
C ASP A 107 9.64 -20.25 -0.93
N PHE A 108 9.40 -19.40 0.08
CA PHE A 108 8.91 -18.03 -0.10
C PHE A 108 7.59 -17.97 -0.90
N ASN A 109 6.64 -18.85 -0.63
CA ASN A 109 5.36 -18.91 -1.35
C ASN A 109 4.44 -17.70 -1.01
N THR A 110 4.75 -16.56 -1.65
CA THR A 110 4.01 -15.30 -1.51
C THR A 110 2.56 -15.37 -1.99
N PRO A 111 2.17 -16.13 -3.04
CA PRO A 111 0.75 -16.28 -3.40
C PRO A 111 -0.07 -16.93 -2.28
N ARG A 112 0.49 -17.96 -1.63
CA ARG A 112 -0.15 -18.62 -0.48
C ARG A 112 -0.23 -17.68 0.72
N ALA A 113 0.84 -16.94 1.01
CA ALA A 113 0.86 -15.96 2.09
C ALA A 113 -0.18 -14.84 1.86
N ILE A 114 -0.31 -14.31 0.64
CA ILE A 114 -1.34 -13.33 0.26
C ILE A 114 -2.75 -13.90 0.44
N SER A 115 -2.96 -15.17 0.13
CA SER A 115 -4.26 -15.83 0.32
C SER A 115 -4.69 -15.84 1.80
N VAL A 116 -3.75 -15.99 2.72
CA VAL A 116 -4.00 -15.89 4.18
C VAL A 116 -4.50 -14.48 4.54
N ILE A 117 -3.91 -13.43 3.93
CA ILE A 117 -4.34 -12.04 4.14
C ILE A 117 -5.78 -11.83 3.70
N PHE A 118 -6.16 -12.25 2.49
CA PHE A 118 -7.54 -12.11 2.01
C PHE A 118 -8.54 -12.98 2.79
N LYS A 119 -8.11 -14.14 3.31
CA LYS A 119 -8.91 -14.95 4.24
C LYS A 119 -9.20 -14.19 5.53
N LEU A 120 -8.20 -13.47 6.08
CA LEU A 120 -8.40 -12.62 7.26
C LEU A 120 -9.31 -11.43 6.95
N ILE A 121 -9.12 -10.75 5.82
CA ILE A 121 -9.99 -9.65 5.37
C ILE A 121 -11.46 -10.12 5.29
N LYS A 122 -11.71 -11.30 4.71
CA LYS A 122 -13.07 -11.87 4.63
C LYS A 122 -13.65 -12.15 6.01
N LYS A 123 -12.88 -12.78 6.91
CA LYS A 123 -13.31 -13.06 8.29
C LYS A 123 -13.58 -11.78 9.07
N GLY A 124 -12.68 -10.80 8.96
CA GLY A 124 -12.78 -9.50 9.62
C GLY A 124 -14.02 -8.74 9.16
N ASN A 125 -14.23 -8.56 7.86
CA ASN A 125 -15.45 -7.92 7.34
C ASN A 125 -16.72 -8.63 7.85
N SER A 126 -16.78 -9.97 7.83
CA SER A 126 -17.95 -10.69 8.35
C SER A 126 -18.23 -10.42 9.83
N LEU A 127 -17.19 -10.21 10.65
CA LEU A 127 -17.35 -9.87 12.06
C LEU A 127 -17.77 -8.41 12.25
N ILE A 128 -17.26 -7.50 11.41
CA ILE A 128 -17.66 -6.09 11.38
C ILE A 128 -19.16 -5.99 11.05
N ASP A 129 -19.61 -6.64 9.98
CA ASP A 129 -21.01 -6.60 9.54
C ASP A 129 -21.98 -7.14 10.59
N LYS A 130 -21.51 -8.07 11.44
CA LYS A 130 -22.28 -8.65 12.55
C LYS A 130 -22.15 -7.88 13.87
N ASN A 131 -21.42 -6.76 13.90
CA ASN A 131 -21.05 -6.01 15.10
C ASN A 131 -20.39 -6.89 16.19
N LYS A 132 -19.59 -7.87 15.77
CA LYS A 132 -18.91 -8.84 16.64
C LYS A 132 -17.42 -8.58 16.81
N LEU A 133 -16.82 -7.69 16.01
CA LEU A 133 -15.41 -7.35 16.11
C LEU A 133 -15.19 -6.26 17.17
N THR A 134 -14.35 -6.55 18.16
CA THR A 134 -13.98 -5.60 19.21
C THR A 134 -12.86 -4.65 18.75
N GLY A 135 -12.73 -3.48 19.38
CA GLY A 135 -11.63 -2.55 19.16
C GLY A 135 -10.27 -3.16 19.55
N THR A 136 -10.22 -3.98 20.59
CA THR A 136 -9.02 -4.75 20.95
C THR A 136 -8.63 -5.76 19.86
N GLU A 137 -9.58 -6.50 19.28
CA GLU A 137 -9.31 -7.41 18.15
C GLU A 137 -8.93 -6.64 16.87
N ALA A 138 -9.52 -5.47 16.64
CA ALA A 138 -9.14 -4.60 15.53
C ALA A 138 -7.68 -4.13 15.65
N LYS A 139 -7.21 -3.76 16.84
CA LYS A 139 -5.78 -3.46 17.08
C LYS A 139 -4.88 -4.66 16.80
N GLU A 140 -5.32 -5.86 17.17
CA GLU A 140 -4.58 -7.09 16.91
C GLU A 140 -4.44 -7.37 15.41
N ILE A 141 -5.53 -7.21 14.65
CA ILE A 141 -5.52 -7.30 13.19
C ILE A 141 -4.58 -6.25 12.61
N LEU A 142 -4.66 -4.99 13.04
CA LEU A 142 -3.78 -3.94 12.55
C LEU A 142 -2.30 -4.25 12.80
N ASN A 143 -1.96 -4.77 13.98
CA ASN A 143 -0.60 -5.19 14.31
C ASN A 143 -0.13 -6.38 13.47
N PHE A 144 -1.02 -7.33 13.17
CA PHE A 144 -0.70 -8.41 12.23
C PHE A 144 -0.35 -7.86 10.85
N PHE A 145 -1.16 -6.94 10.30
CA PHE A 145 -0.87 -6.32 9.01
C PHE A 145 0.45 -5.56 9.01
N LYS A 146 0.81 -4.87 10.11
CA LYS A 146 2.14 -4.22 10.25
C LYS A 146 3.29 -5.22 10.15
N LYS A 147 3.20 -6.35 10.87
CA LYS A 147 4.22 -7.41 10.78
C LYS A 147 4.31 -8.02 9.38
N VAL A 148 3.18 -8.19 8.70
CA VAL A 148 3.17 -8.65 7.31
C VAL A 148 3.84 -7.62 6.40
N ASP A 149 3.61 -6.32 6.65
CA ASP A 149 4.18 -5.24 5.86
C ASP A 149 5.68 -5.06 6.04
N GLU A 150 6.24 -5.47 7.18
CA GLU A 150 7.71 -5.58 7.35
C GLU A 150 8.36 -6.52 6.30
N VAL A 151 7.59 -7.49 5.79
CA VAL A 151 8.04 -8.41 4.72
C VAL A 151 7.67 -7.88 3.35
N PHE A 152 6.41 -7.47 3.17
CA PHE A 152 5.84 -7.19 1.85
C PHE A 152 5.92 -5.73 1.42
N ASN A 153 5.97 -4.77 2.35
CA ASN A 153 6.12 -3.33 2.13
C ASN A 153 5.22 -2.73 1.03
N PHE A 154 3.92 -3.00 1.10
CA PHE A 154 2.90 -2.39 0.25
C PHE A 154 1.55 -2.16 0.95
N PHE A 155 1.33 -2.61 2.18
CA PHE A 155 0.05 -2.47 2.87
C PHE A 155 -0.19 -1.05 3.33
N PHE A 156 0.80 -0.42 3.96
CA PHE A 156 0.70 0.96 4.39
C PHE A 156 1.41 1.85 3.39
N GLU A 157 0.75 2.91 2.97
CA GLU A 157 1.47 4.00 2.32
C GLU A 157 2.45 4.57 3.34
N GLU A 158 3.72 4.64 2.93
CA GLU A 158 4.65 5.52 3.62
C GLU A 158 4.01 6.91 3.57
N LYS A 159 3.62 7.43 4.74
CA LYS A 159 3.39 8.87 4.84
C LYS A 159 4.72 9.48 4.46
N GLN A 160 4.82 10.00 3.24
CA GLN A 160 5.94 10.82 2.88
C GLN A 160 5.98 11.93 3.92
N GLU A 161 7.01 11.93 4.75
CA GLU A 161 7.25 13.04 5.65
C GLU A 161 7.41 14.26 4.76
N ILE A 162 6.39 15.10 4.77
CA ILE A 162 6.45 16.39 4.14
C ILE A 162 7.47 17.17 4.97
N PRO A 163 8.57 17.64 4.36
CA PRO A 163 9.58 18.39 5.08
C PRO A 163 8.94 19.56 5.83
N GLN A 164 9.43 19.85 7.03
CA GLN A 164 8.89 20.92 7.88
C GLN A 164 8.86 22.27 7.16
N GLU A 165 9.78 22.52 6.23
CA GLU A 165 9.79 23.68 5.36
C GLU A 165 8.51 23.76 4.48
N ILE A 166 8.13 22.65 3.83
CA ILE A 166 6.94 22.60 2.98
C ILE A 166 5.66 22.77 3.80
N LEU A 167 5.59 22.15 4.99
CA LEU A 167 4.48 22.35 5.93
C LEU A 167 4.37 23.81 6.36
N THR A 168 5.50 24.48 6.59
CA THR A 168 5.55 25.90 6.96
C THR A 168 5.05 26.78 5.82
N LEU A 169 5.50 26.52 4.58
CA LEU A 169 5.02 27.22 3.40
C LEU A 169 3.51 27.02 3.19
N ALA A 170 3.00 25.80 3.37
CA ALA A 170 1.58 25.52 3.23
C ALA A 170 0.72 26.28 4.25
N LYS A 171 1.15 26.34 5.52
CA LYS A 171 0.49 27.16 6.55
C LYS A 171 0.54 28.66 6.24
N GLN A 172 1.68 29.18 5.79
CA GLN A 172 1.80 30.58 5.36
C GLN A 172 0.87 30.90 4.19
N ARG A 173 0.70 29.95 3.26
CA ARG A 173 -0.23 30.08 2.15
C ARG A 173 -1.68 30.11 2.63
N GLU A 174 -2.05 29.23 3.55
CA GLU A 174 -3.38 29.19 4.15
C GLU A 174 -3.71 30.52 4.86
N GLU A 175 -2.77 31.06 5.63
CA GLU A 175 -2.91 32.39 6.24
C GLU A 175 -3.08 33.50 5.19
N ALA A 176 -2.29 33.48 4.11
CA ALA A 176 -2.43 34.44 3.01
C ALA A 176 -3.82 34.36 2.37
N ARG A 177 -4.38 33.16 2.16
CA ARG A 177 -5.74 32.98 1.64
C ARG A 177 -6.80 33.50 2.61
N ARG A 178 -6.66 33.20 3.92
CA ARG A 178 -7.57 33.72 4.96
C ARG A 178 -7.58 35.24 5.03
N LYS A 179 -6.45 35.88 4.71
CA LYS A 179 -6.29 37.34 4.64
C LYS A 179 -6.59 37.92 3.24
N LEU A 180 -7.11 37.11 2.30
CA LEU A 180 -7.41 37.51 0.91
C LEU A 180 -6.19 38.05 0.12
N GLN A 181 -4.98 37.65 0.52
CA GLN A 181 -3.71 38.01 -0.14
C GLN A 181 -3.40 37.03 -1.29
N TRP A 182 -4.17 37.12 -2.38
CA TRP A 182 -4.11 36.17 -3.49
C TRP A 182 -2.74 36.08 -4.16
N GLU A 183 -2.12 37.21 -4.48
CA GLU A 183 -0.80 37.25 -5.11
C GLU A 183 0.29 36.57 -4.25
N LYS A 184 0.25 36.77 -2.94
CA LYS A 184 1.15 36.12 -1.99
C LYS A 184 0.89 34.62 -1.90
N SER A 185 -0.38 34.21 -1.94
CA SER A 185 -0.78 32.80 -1.94
C SER A 185 -0.24 32.07 -3.18
N ASP A 186 -0.35 32.68 -4.35
CA ASP A 186 0.12 32.10 -5.61
C ASP A 186 1.64 32.00 -5.65
N LYS A 187 2.37 33.03 -5.20
CA LYS A 187 3.83 32.97 -5.05
C LYS A 187 4.28 31.82 -4.15
N ILE A 188 3.57 31.56 -3.05
CA ILE A 188 3.89 30.43 -2.16
C ILE A 188 3.54 29.09 -2.82
N ARG A 189 2.42 28.99 -3.56
CA ARG A 189 2.07 27.78 -4.32
C ARG A 189 3.16 27.43 -5.34
N GLU A 190 3.65 28.41 -6.10
CA GLU A 190 4.75 28.21 -7.03
C GLU A 190 6.03 27.72 -6.34
N LYS A 191 6.34 28.26 -5.15
CA LYS A 191 7.51 27.81 -4.37
C LYS A 191 7.36 26.36 -3.94
N ILE A 192 6.18 25.95 -3.47
CA ILE A 192 5.88 24.56 -3.10
C ILE A 192 6.03 23.64 -4.34
N ASN A 193 5.49 24.06 -5.49
CA ASN A 193 5.63 23.33 -6.76
C ASN A 193 7.08 23.16 -7.20
N LYS A 194 7.90 24.21 -7.09
CA LYS A 194 9.34 24.15 -7.41
C LYS A 194 10.13 23.22 -6.48
N LEU A 195 9.66 23.02 -5.26
CA LEU A 195 10.24 22.06 -4.31
C LEU A 195 9.73 20.62 -4.53
N GLY A 196 8.97 20.37 -5.59
CA GLY A 196 8.48 19.03 -5.95
C GLY A 196 7.24 18.61 -5.17
N TYR A 197 6.42 19.55 -4.70
CA TYR A 197 5.16 19.26 -4.01
C TYR A 197 4.01 20.01 -4.68
N ASN A 198 2.84 19.40 -4.75
CA ASN A 198 1.60 20.06 -5.10
C ASN A 198 0.77 20.29 -3.83
N ILE A 199 0.04 21.42 -3.79
CA ILE A 199 -0.87 21.78 -2.71
C ILE A 199 -2.30 21.94 -3.23
N GLU A 200 -3.20 21.11 -2.70
CA GLU A 200 -4.64 21.12 -2.98
C GLU A 200 -5.39 21.67 -1.78
N ASP A 201 -6.38 22.53 -2.02
CA ASP A 201 -7.18 23.12 -0.96
C ASP A 201 -8.39 22.23 -0.64
N THR A 202 -8.65 21.98 0.64
CA THR A 202 -9.78 21.15 1.10
C THR A 202 -10.66 21.94 2.06
N LYS A 203 -11.83 21.38 2.42
CA LYS A 203 -12.73 22.01 3.42
C LYS A 203 -12.07 22.14 4.80
N ASP A 204 -11.16 21.22 5.12
CA ASP A 204 -10.50 21.13 6.43
C ASP A 204 -9.06 21.69 6.42
N GLY A 205 -8.68 22.44 5.37
CA GLY A 205 -7.37 23.08 5.24
C GLY A 205 -6.73 22.83 3.88
N PHE A 206 -5.63 22.07 3.86
CA PHE A 206 -4.89 21.75 2.63
C PHE A 206 -4.38 20.31 2.64
N HIS A 207 -4.20 19.76 1.45
CA HIS A 207 -3.56 18.48 1.20
C HIS A 207 -2.29 18.70 0.38
N LEU A 208 -1.21 18.02 0.76
CA LEU A 208 0.10 18.12 0.11
C LEU A 208 0.49 16.76 -0.46
N ARG A 209 0.99 16.76 -1.70
CA ARG A 209 1.43 15.55 -2.39
C ARG A 209 2.75 15.83 -3.10
N ARG A 210 3.74 14.95 -2.97
CA ARG A 210 4.98 15.07 -3.76
C ARG A 210 4.71 14.74 -5.23
N VAL A 211 5.31 15.51 -6.12
CA VAL A 211 5.25 15.39 -7.58
C VAL A 211 6.53 14.78 -8.10
#